data_AF-A0A1F2QLZ4-F1
#
_entry.id   AF-A0A1F2QLZ4-F1
#
_cell.length_a   1.000
_cell.length_b   1.000
_cell.length_c   1.000
_cell.angle_alpha   90.00
_cell.angle_beta   90.00
_cell.angle_gamma   90.00
#
_symmetry.space_group_name_H-M   'P 1'
#
loop_
_entity.id
_entity.type
_entity.pdbx_description
1 polymer ?
#
loop_
_entity_poly.entity_id
_entity_poly.type
_entity_poly.pdbx_seq_one_letter_code
_entity_poly.pdbx_strand_id
1 'polypeptide(L)'
;MEGPLKTDGQTPDGRFRIRFLRYESHEPDGLQLAAQHFYLSEPGQGVAELAAVSDDELLVLERSFAAGLGNTVRLFSVSLSGAADVSSQESLQSATSDQALAKRLLLDLSDCPSSGAQNRAPQKNPLLDNFEGVALGPASPAGQALLLVSDDNFNPTQITRVVALQLGR
;
A
#
# COMPACT_ATOMS: atom_id res chain seq x y z
N MET A 1 -6.10 3.31 7.55
CA MET A 1 -5.45 3.68 6.26
C MET A 1 -4.74 4.98 6.45
N GLU A 2 -3.45 4.96 6.18
CA GLU A 2 -2.56 6.05 6.49
C GLU A 2 -2.69 7.16 5.45
N GLY A 3 -2.91 8.36 5.97
CA GLY A 3 -3.00 9.59 5.20
C GLY A 3 -1.74 10.45 5.36
N PRO A 4 -1.70 11.62 4.71
CA PRO A 4 -0.58 12.52 4.81
C PRO A 4 -0.55 13.18 6.20
N LEU A 5 0.62 13.68 6.60
CA LEU A 5 0.66 14.67 7.68
C LEU A 5 -0.18 15.89 7.27
N LYS A 6 -0.79 16.56 8.25
CA LYS A 6 -1.59 17.77 8.00
C LYS A 6 -0.82 18.84 7.20
N THR A 7 0.48 18.95 7.44
CA THR A 7 1.37 19.91 6.76
C THR A 7 1.74 19.48 5.34
N ASP A 8 1.73 18.18 5.02
CA ASP A 8 2.06 17.68 3.69
C ASP A 8 0.83 17.72 2.77
N GLY A 9 -0.33 17.30 3.28
CA GLY A 9 -1.61 17.37 2.58
C GLY A 9 -1.66 16.51 1.30
N GLN A 10 -2.43 16.99 0.31
CA GLN A 10 -2.66 16.29 -0.94
C GLN A 10 -2.43 17.20 -2.14
N THR A 11 -2.17 16.60 -3.29
CA THR A 11 -2.13 17.32 -4.57
C THR A 11 -3.55 17.76 -5.01
N PRO A 12 -3.67 18.72 -5.93
CA PRO A 12 -4.98 19.15 -6.46
C PRO A 12 -5.81 18.01 -7.09
N ASP A 13 -5.16 17.00 -7.66
CA ASP A 13 -5.81 15.79 -8.20
C ASP A 13 -6.10 14.73 -7.14
N GLY A 14 -5.89 15.02 -5.85
CA GLY A 14 -6.34 14.19 -4.74
C GLY A 14 -5.37 13.07 -4.31
N ARG A 15 -4.09 13.13 -4.70
CA ARG A 15 -3.07 12.18 -4.26
C ARG A 15 -2.50 12.62 -2.92
N PHE A 16 -2.41 11.69 -1.96
CA PHE A 16 -1.83 11.98 -0.66
C PHE A 16 -0.30 12.00 -0.72
N ARG A 17 0.29 12.99 -0.03
CA ARG A 17 1.74 13.09 0.16
C ARG A 17 2.13 12.43 1.48
N ILE A 18 2.53 11.16 1.41
CA ILE A 18 2.77 10.31 2.58
C ILE A 18 4.28 10.21 2.82
N ARG A 19 4.69 10.09 4.08
CA ARG A 19 6.08 9.87 4.45
C ARG A 19 6.29 8.44 4.90
N PHE A 20 7.18 7.72 4.23
CA PHE A 20 7.68 6.43 4.70
C PHE A 20 8.89 6.68 5.60
N LEU A 21 8.81 6.19 6.83
CA LEU A 21 9.87 6.34 7.82
C LEU A 21 10.79 5.12 7.76
N ARG A 22 12.08 5.35 7.52
CA ARG A 22 13.10 4.31 7.57
C ARG A 22 13.79 4.37 8.93
N TYR A 23 13.70 3.28 9.68
CA TYR A 23 14.41 3.12 10.94
C TYR A 23 15.57 2.14 10.76
N GLU A 24 16.71 2.44 11.38
CA GLU A 24 17.89 1.58 11.41
C GLU A 24 18.25 1.20 12.84
N SER A 25 18.78 -0.01 13.02
CA SER A 25 19.27 -0.46 14.31
C SER A 25 20.68 0.09 14.54
N HIS A 26 20.85 0.83 15.63
CA HIS A 26 22.13 1.31 16.13
C HIS A 26 22.31 0.78 17.55
N GLU A 27 23.03 -0.32 17.73
CA GLU A 27 23.32 -0.85 19.06
C GLU A 27 24.35 0.03 19.80
N PRO A 28 24.16 0.34 21.10
CA PRO A 28 23.11 -0.16 22.02
C PRO A 28 21.83 0.70 22.07
N ASP A 29 21.74 1.73 21.23
CA ASP A 29 20.71 2.78 21.27
C ASP A 29 19.35 2.37 20.63
N GLY A 30 19.28 1.19 19.99
CA GLY A 30 18.07 0.64 19.40
C GLY A 30 17.72 1.20 18.02
N LEU A 31 16.43 1.27 17.68
CA LEU A 31 15.96 1.78 16.39
C LEU A 31 15.98 3.31 16.36
N GLN A 32 16.68 3.89 15.38
CA GLN A 32 16.74 5.33 15.13
C GLN A 32 16.14 5.66 13.77
N LEU A 33 15.43 6.78 13.67
CA LEU A 33 14.94 7.27 12.39
C LEU A 33 16.13 7.71 11.53
N ALA A 34 16.38 6.98 10.44
CA ALA A 34 17.50 7.21 9.54
C ALA A 34 17.12 8.12 8.36
N ALA A 35 15.91 7.97 7.83
CA ALA A 35 15.43 8.77 6.70
C ALA A 35 13.90 8.84 6.65
N GLN A 36 13.40 9.79 5.87
CA GLN A 36 12.02 9.87 5.47
C GLN A 36 11.96 9.90 3.94
N HIS A 37 11.07 9.13 3.35
CA HIS A 37 10.89 9.08 1.90
C HIS A 37 9.48 9.53 1.53
N PHE A 38 9.38 10.34 0.48
CA PHE A 38 8.10 10.85 0.00
C PHE A 38 7.41 9.80 -0.88
N TYR A 39 6.25 9.32 -0.47
CA TYR A 39 5.35 8.49 -1.26
C TYR A 39 4.15 9.31 -1.75
N LEU A 40 3.78 9.13 -3.02
CA LEU A 40 2.60 9.77 -3.61
C LEU A 40 1.56 8.71 -3.97
N SER A 41 0.39 8.74 -3.33
CA SER A 41 -0.66 7.75 -3.57
C SER A 41 -1.38 7.94 -4.91
N GLU A 42 -2.25 6.99 -5.30
CA GLU A 42 -3.26 7.27 -6.31
C GLU A 42 -4.35 8.21 -5.76
N PRO A 43 -5.07 8.94 -6.64
CA PRO A 43 -6.15 9.84 -6.22
C PRO A 43 -7.17 9.17 -5.28
N GLY A 44 -7.38 9.77 -4.11
CA GLY A 44 -8.35 9.30 -3.11
C GLY A 44 -7.98 8.00 -2.41
N GLN A 45 -6.77 7.48 -2.64
CA GLN A 45 -6.28 6.24 -2.04
C GLN A 45 -5.25 6.56 -0.96
N GLY A 46 -5.26 5.79 0.12
CA GLY A 46 -4.22 5.82 1.16
C GLY A 46 -3.52 4.48 1.28
N VAL A 47 -2.45 4.46 2.07
CA VAL A 47 -1.64 3.26 2.29
C VAL A 47 -2.27 2.43 3.39
N ALA A 48 -2.56 1.17 3.09
CA ALA A 48 -3.12 0.21 4.03
C ALA A 48 -2.04 -0.74 4.59
N GLU A 49 -1.02 -1.09 3.81
CA GLU A 49 0.05 -2.01 4.21
C GLU A 49 1.33 -1.77 3.40
N LEU A 50 2.47 -2.09 4.00
CA LEU A 50 3.81 -2.13 3.41
C LEU A 50 4.44 -3.51 3.65
N ALA A 51 4.99 -4.14 2.61
CA ALA A 51 5.81 -5.36 2.77
C ALA A 51 7.15 -5.21 2.04
N ALA A 52 8.25 -5.42 2.74
CA ALA A 52 9.59 -5.37 2.13
C ALA A 52 9.86 -6.64 1.31
N VAL A 53 10.22 -6.46 0.04
CA VAL A 53 10.61 -7.54 -0.89
C VAL A 53 12.13 -7.73 -0.90
N SER A 54 12.84 -6.61 -0.84
CA SER A 54 14.30 -6.54 -0.71
C SER A 54 14.68 -5.24 -0.01
N ASP A 55 15.97 -4.98 0.13
CA ASP A 55 16.48 -3.73 0.73
C ASP A 55 16.02 -2.48 -0.05
N ASP A 56 15.77 -2.62 -1.35
CA ASP A 56 15.44 -1.51 -2.25
C ASP A 56 14.03 -1.60 -2.87
N GLU A 57 13.21 -2.58 -2.49
CA GLU A 57 11.87 -2.76 -3.05
C GLU A 57 10.81 -3.07 -1.99
N LEU A 58 9.71 -2.32 -2.04
CA LEU A 58 8.52 -2.52 -1.22
C LEU A 58 7.32 -2.92 -2.09
N LEU A 59 6.42 -3.72 -1.51
CA LEU A 59 5.03 -3.76 -1.91
C LEU A 59 4.24 -2.77 -1.08
N VAL A 60 3.39 -1.98 -1.74
CA VAL A 60 2.50 -1.02 -1.09
C VAL A 60 1.07 -1.35 -1.47
N LEU A 61 0.26 -1.69 -0.47
CA LEU A 61 -1.17 -1.88 -0.65
C LEU A 61 -1.87 -0.54 -0.47
N GLU A 62 -2.41 -0.01 -1.55
CA GLU A 62 -3.30 1.15 -1.50
C GLU A 62 -4.76 0.71 -1.47
N ARG A 63 -5.55 1.39 -0.63
CA ARG A 63 -6.98 1.13 -0.50
C ARG A 63 -7.78 2.43 -0.52
N SER A 64 -9.07 2.35 -0.81
CA SER A 64 -10.10 3.35 -0.49
C SER A 64 -11.44 2.66 -0.31
N PHE A 65 -12.40 3.38 0.27
CA PHE A 65 -13.79 2.94 0.36
C PHE A 65 -14.70 4.12 -0.02
N ALA A 66 -15.67 3.85 -0.90
CA ALA A 66 -16.73 4.79 -1.23
C ALA A 66 -18.10 4.14 -0.98
N ALA A 67 -18.95 4.83 -0.23
CA ALA A 67 -20.30 4.35 0.08
C ALA A 67 -21.09 4.08 -1.22
N GLY A 68 -21.69 2.89 -1.32
CA GLY A 68 -22.43 2.44 -2.50
C GLY A 68 -21.58 1.87 -3.64
N LEU A 69 -20.27 2.10 -3.66
CA LEU A 69 -19.34 1.55 -4.67
C LEU A 69 -18.46 0.42 -4.11
N GLY A 70 -18.13 0.48 -2.82
CA GLY A 70 -17.30 -0.51 -2.14
C GLY A 70 -15.82 -0.10 -2.06
N ASN A 71 -14.95 -1.09 -1.96
CA ASN A 71 -13.50 -0.89 -1.83
C ASN A 71 -12.85 -0.78 -3.21
N THR A 72 -11.74 -0.02 -3.28
CA THR A 72 -10.73 -0.15 -4.32
C THR A 72 -9.45 -0.62 -3.65
N VAL A 73 -8.82 -1.67 -4.16
CA VAL A 73 -7.61 -2.26 -3.56
C VAL A 73 -6.57 -2.51 -4.64
N ARG A 74 -5.42 -1.87 -4.53
CA ARG A 74 -4.34 -1.92 -5.52
C ARG A 74 -3.00 -2.19 -4.85
N LEU A 75 -2.23 -3.10 -5.42
CA LEU A 75 -0.88 -3.43 -4.97
C LEU A 75 0.14 -2.82 -5.93
N PHE A 76 1.09 -2.07 -5.40
CA PHE A 76 2.19 -1.46 -6.14
C PHE A 76 3.52 -2.08 -5.73
N SER A 77 4.43 -2.24 -6.70
CA SER A 77 5.87 -2.35 -6.43
C SER A 77 6.43 -0.94 -6.38
N VAL A 78 7.25 -0.66 -5.36
CA VAL A 78 7.80 0.66 -5.08
C VAL A 78 9.30 0.53 -4.89
N SER A 79 10.06 1.27 -5.68
CA SER A 79 11.52 1.30 -5.61
C SER A 79 11.98 2.33 -4.58
N LEU A 80 12.84 1.90 -3.66
CA LEU A 80 13.61 2.76 -2.77
C LEU A 80 14.97 3.15 -3.36
N SER A 81 15.36 2.54 -4.48
CA SER A 81 16.63 2.87 -5.16
C SER A 81 16.67 4.35 -5.55
N GLY A 82 17.68 5.07 -5.06
CA GLY A 82 17.83 6.50 -5.29
C GLY A 82 16.79 7.38 -4.61
N ALA A 83 16.03 6.85 -3.64
CA ALA A 83 15.01 7.61 -2.92
C ALA A 83 15.62 8.83 -2.23
N ALA A 84 15.02 10.00 -2.48
CA ALA A 84 15.40 11.23 -1.78
C ALA A 84 15.06 11.13 -0.30
N ASP A 85 15.97 11.60 0.56
CA ASP A 85 15.65 11.86 1.96
C ASP A 85 14.97 13.23 2.09
N VAL A 86 13.74 13.21 2.59
CA VAL A 86 12.91 14.40 2.81
C VAL A 86 12.81 14.76 4.29
N SER A 87 13.64 14.19 5.16
CA SER A 87 13.63 14.42 6.61
C SER A 87 13.77 15.89 7.00
N SER A 88 14.53 16.67 6.23
CA SER A 88 14.74 18.10 6.50
C SER A 88 13.60 18.99 5.99
N GLN A 89 12.62 18.43 5.27
CA GLN A 89 11.50 19.21 4.73
C GLN A 89 10.38 19.27 5.77
N GLU A 90 10.00 20.48 6.19
CA GLU A 90 8.87 20.69 7.11
C GLU A 90 7.52 20.33 6.47
N SER A 91 7.43 20.44 5.14
CA SER A 91 6.24 20.11 4.35
C SER A 91 6.63 19.62 2.95
N LEU A 92 5.86 18.68 2.42
CA LEU A 92 5.96 18.16 1.05
C LEU A 92 5.10 18.93 0.04
N GLN A 93 4.46 20.05 0.42
CA GLN A 93 3.58 20.79 -0.50
C GLN A 93 4.30 21.33 -1.74
N SER A 94 5.56 21.73 -1.59
CA SER A 94 6.44 22.17 -2.69
C SER A 94 7.19 21.02 -3.36
N ALA A 95 7.09 19.80 -2.84
CA ALA A 95 7.78 18.64 -3.41
C ALA A 95 7.18 18.30 -4.78
N THR A 96 8.07 18.06 -5.73
CA THR A 96 7.69 17.64 -7.09
C THR A 96 7.49 16.12 -7.16
N SER A 97 6.76 15.64 -8.16
CA SER A 97 6.55 14.20 -8.37
C SER A 97 7.84 13.41 -8.53
N ASP A 98 8.91 14.05 -9.02
CA ASP A 98 10.20 13.41 -9.26
C ASP A 98 10.96 13.10 -7.95
N GLN A 99 10.56 13.74 -6.84
CA GLN A 99 11.05 13.41 -5.50
C GLN A 99 10.26 12.27 -4.85
N ALA A 100 9.12 11.90 -5.41
CA ALA A 100 8.32 10.80 -4.88
C ALA A 100 8.94 9.46 -5.27
N LEU A 101 8.77 8.46 -4.40
CA LEU A 101 9.17 7.09 -4.68
C LEU A 101 8.53 6.59 -5.98
N ALA A 102 9.36 6.02 -6.86
CA ALA A 102 8.89 5.44 -8.11
C ALA A 102 8.06 4.19 -7.82
N LYS A 103 6.84 4.13 -8.38
CA LYS A 103 5.92 3.01 -8.19
C LYS A 103 5.36 2.48 -9.50
N ARG A 104 5.03 1.20 -9.51
CA ARG A 104 4.38 0.48 -10.62
C ARG A 104 3.22 -0.35 -10.09
N LEU A 105 2.04 -0.21 -10.70
CA LEU A 105 0.89 -1.06 -10.39
C LEU A 105 1.22 -2.51 -10.74
N LEU A 106 1.09 -3.41 -9.77
CA LEU A 106 1.20 -4.86 -9.98
C LEU A 106 -0.17 -5.50 -10.15
N LEU A 107 -1.15 -5.04 -9.36
CA LEU A 107 -2.44 -5.69 -9.23
C LEU A 107 -3.52 -4.69 -8.84
N ASP A 108 -4.67 -4.75 -9.51
CA ASP A 108 -5.94 -4.22 -9.01
C ASP A 108 -6.84 -5.42 -8.69
N LEU A 109 -7.23 -5.60 -7.43
CA LEU A 109 -8.04 -6.75 -7.02
C LEU A 109 -9.42 -6.76 -7.69
N SER A 110 -9.87 -5.62 -8.20
CA SER A 110 -11.11 -5.52 -8.96
C SER A 110 -11.05 -6.32 -10.27
N ASP A 111 -9.86 -6.50 -10.83
CA ASP A 111 -9.65 -7.14 -12.12
C ASP A 111 -9.22 -8.62 -11.96
N CYS A 112 -9.08 -9.09 -10.72
CA CYS A 112 -8.82 -10.50 -10.41
C CYS A 112 -10.02 -11.39 -10.69
N PRO A 113 -9.81 -12.67 -11.03
CA PRO A 113 -10.90 -13.66 -11.02
C PRO A 113 -11.52 -13.74 -9.63
N SER A 114 -12.85 -13.59 -9.54
CA SER A 114 -13.56 -13.71 -8.27
C SER A 114 -13.39 -15.08 -7.62
N SER A 115 -13.11 -16.12 -8.42
CA SER A 115 -12.90 -17.50 -7.95
C SER A 115 -14.04 -18.02 -7.07
N GLY A 116 -15.27 -17.59 -7.37
CA GLY A 116 -16.47 -17.96 -6.61
C GLY A 116 -16.68 -17.14 -5.32
N ALA A 117 -15.85 -16.13 -5.06
CA ALA A 117 -16.05 -15.22 -3.94
C ALA A 117 -17.46 -14.59 -3.99
N GLN A 118 -18.08 -14.49 -2.81
CA GLN A 118 -19.30 -13.74 -2.58
C GLN A 118 -18.99 -12.59 -1.64
N ASN A 119 -19.74 -11.48 -1.73
CA ASN A 119 -19.65 -10.39 -0.77
C ASN A 119 -21.06 -9.99 -0.29
N ARG A 120 -21.16 -9.54 0.97
CA ARG A 120 -22.42 -9.10 1.59
C ARG A 120 -22.75 -7.65 1.26
N ALA A 121 -21.74 -6.85 0.93
CA ALA A 121 -21.88 -5.47 0.49
C ALA A 121 -21.68 -5.35 -1.04
N PRO A 122 -22.22 -4.30 -1.67
CA PRO A 122 -21.89 -3.96 -3.05
C PRO A 122 -20.37 -3.78 -3.22
N GLN A 123 -19.81 -4.48 -4.20
CA GLN A 123 -18.40 -4.37 -4.60
C GLN A 123 -18.33 -4.48 -6.13
N LYS A 124 -17.38 -3.78 -6.76
CA LYS A 124 -17.08 -3.98 -8.20
C LYS A 124 -16.70 -5.43 -8.50
N ASN A 125 -15.99 -6.07 -7.58
CA ASN A 125 -15.61 -7.49 -7.62
C ASN A 125 -15.87 -8.09 -6.24
N PRO A 126 -16.57 -9.25 -6.12
CA PRO A 126 -16.92 -9.83 -4.82
C PRO A 126 -15.71 -10.36 -4.04
N LEU A 127 -14.52 -10.40 -4.63
CA LEU A 127 -13.26 -10.66 -3.91
C LEU A 127 -12.88 -9.49 -2.99
N LEU A 128 -13.28 -8.26 -3.34
CA LEU A 128 -12.89 -7.05 -2.63
C LEU A 128 -13.47 -7.02 -1.22
N ASP A 129 -12.65 -6.59 -0.28
CA ASP A 129 -13.02 -6.29 1.09
C ASP A 129 -11.99 -5.31 1.67
N ASN A 130 -12.06 -5.05 2.97
CA ASN A 130 -11.12 -4.19 3.68
C ASN A 130 -9.74 -4.87 3.88
N PHE A 131 -8.99 -5.06 2.78
CA PHE A 131 -7.64 -5.64 2.81
C PHE A 131 -6.63 -4.71 3.48
N GLU A 132 -5.95 -5.22 4.50
CA GLU A 132 -5.05 -4.44 5.37
C GLU A 132 -3.79 -5.21 5.77
N GLY A 133 -3.56 -6.39 5.19
CA GLY A 133 -2.32 -7.13 5.40
C GLY A 133 -1.82 -7.81 4.14
N VAL A 134 -0.50 -7.86 4.01
CA VAL A 134 0.25 -8.46 2.91
C VAL A 134 1.44 -9.21 3.51
N ALA A 135 1.58 -10.49 3.17
CA ALA A 135 2.73 -11.29 3.54
C ALA A 135 3.35 -11.95 2.31
N LEU A 136 4.69 -11.98 2.27
CA LEU A 136 5.43 -12.75 1.28
C LEU A 136 5.37 -14.24 1.65
N GLY A 137 4.95 -15.06 0.69
CA GLY A 137 5.04 -16.51 0.75
C GLY A 137 6.39 -17.03 0.23
N PRO A 138 6.52 -18.34 0.00
CA PRO A 138 7.71 -18.90 -0.63
C PRO A 138 7.86 -18.44 -2.08
N ALA A 139 9.10 -18.17 -2.49
CA ALA A 139 9.44 -17.99 -3.90
C ALA A 139 9.48 -19.35 -4.61
N SER A 140 9.07 -19.38 -5.87
CA SER A 140 9.08 -20.57 -6.73
C SER A 140 9.52 -20.23 -8.15
N PRO A 141 9.76 -21.22 -9.03
CA PRO A 141 9.98 -20.96 -10.46
C PRO A 141 8.83 -20.17 -11.12
N ALA A 142 7.61 -20.26 -10.58
CA ALA A 142 6.44 -19.52 -11.05
C ALA A 142 6.38 -18.07 -10.54
N GLY A 143 7.25 -17.69 -9.58
CA GLY A 143 7.39 -16.33 -9.05
C GLY A 143 7.25 -16.25 -7.53
N GLN A 144 6.88 -15.07 -7.03
CA GLN A 144 6.70 -14.79 -5.60
C GLN A 144 5.24 -15.02 -5.17
N ALA A 145 5.02 -15.94 -4.21
CA ALA A 145 3.71 -16.10 -3.61
C ALA A 145 3.41 -14.91 -2.67
N LEU A 146 2.15 -14.47 -2.63
CA LEU A 146 1.66 -13.43 -1.74
C LEU A 146 0.40 -13.89 -1.03
N LEU A 147 0.27 -13.53 0.24
CA LEU A 147 -0.95 -13.67 1.02
C LEU A 147 -1.49 -12.29 1.33
N LEU A 148 -2.76 -12.05 1.01
CA LEU A 148 -3.48 -10.84 1.39
C LEU A 148 -4.55 -11.22 2.42
N VAL A 149 -4.71 -10.39 3.45
CA VAL A 149 -5.75 -10.56 4.47
C VAL A 149 -6.63 -9.32 4.58
N SER A 150 -7.93 -9.53 4.68
CA SER A 150 -8.88 -8.47 5.01
C SER A 150 -9.34 -8.53 6.46
N ASP A 151 -9.51 -7.37 7.06
CA ASP A 151 -10.15 -7.20 8.36
C ASP A 151 -11.63 -6.88 8.14
N ASP A 152 -12.53 -7.58 8.82
CA ASP A 152 -13.96 -7.29 8.76
C ASP A 152 -14.40 -6.11 9.66
N ASN A 153 -13.50 -5.51 10.44
CA ASN A 153 -13.79 -4.45 11.41
C ASN A 153 -14.97 -4.78 12.34
N PHE A 154 -15.26 -6.07 12.60
CA PHE A 154 -16.48 -6.52 13.29
C PHE A 154 -17.78 -6.04 12.63
N ASN A 155 -17.74 -5.68 11.35
CA ASN A 155 -18.88 -5.22 10.57
C ASN A 155 -19.58 -6.42 9.91
N PRO A 156 -20.89 -6.65 10.13
CA PRO A 156 -21.60 -7.80 9.58
C PRO A 156 -21.64 -7.84 8.04
N THR A 157 -21.35 -6.72 7.38
CA THR A 157 -21.30 -6.63 5.91
C THR A 157 -19.91 -6.86 5.31
N GLN A 158 -18.87 -6.90 6.14
CA GLN A 158 -17.49 -7.18 5.72
C GLN A 158 -17.15 -8.65 6.01
N ILE A 159 -16.13 -9.17 5.32
CA ILE A 159 -15.71 -10.56 5.42
C ILE A 159 -14.18 -10.58 5.63
N THR A 160 -13.73 -11.30 6.66
CA THR A 160 -12.32 -11.68 6.81
C THR A 160 -11.97 -12.69 5.71
N ARG A 161 -10.99 -12.36 4.87
CA ARG A 161 -10.52 -13.18 3.75
C ARG A 161 -9.05 -13.44 3.88
N VAL A 162 -8.61 -14.60 3.40
CA VAL A 162 -7.20 -14.86 3.09
C VAL A 162 -7.15 -15.23 1.61
N VAL A 163 -6.41 -14.43 0.84
CA VAL A 163 -6.26 -14.61 -0.61
C VAL A 163 -4.79 -14.90 -0.91
N ALA A 164 -4.54 -16.05 -1.52
CA ALA A 164 -3.22 -16.40 -2.02
C ALA A 164 -3.11 -16.05 -3.51
N LEU A 165 -2.04 -15.33 -3.86
CA LEU A 165 -1.73 -14.92 -5.21
C LEU A 165 -0.32 -15.38 -5.58
N GLN A 166 -0.10 -15.61 -6.87
CA GLN A 166 1.21 -15.83 -7.43
C GLN A 166 1.53 -14.66 -8.35
N LEU A 167 2.49 -13.82 -7.95
CA LEU A 167 3.02 -12.80 -8.85
C LEU A 167 3.99 -13.47 -9.82
N GLY A 168 3.70 -13.35 -11.11
CA GLY A 168 4.64 -13.73 -12.17
C GLY A 168 5.92 -12.90 -12.11
N ARG A 169 6.97 -13.37 -12.78
CA ARG A 169 8.20 -12.59 -13.00
C ARG A 169 7.95 -11.49 -14.02
#